data_AF-A0A967BCB8-F1
#
_entry.id   AF-A0A967BCB8-F1
#
_cell.length_a   1.000
_cell.length_b   1.000
_cell.length_c   1.000
_cell.angle_alpha   90.00
_cell.angle_beta   90.00
_cell.angle_gamma   90.00
#
_symmetry.space_group_name_H-M   'P 1'
#
loop_
_entity.id
_entity.type
_entity.pdbx_description
1 polymer ?
#
loop_
_entity_poly.entity_id
_entity_poly.type
_entity_poly.pdbx_seq_one_letter_code
_entity_poly.pdbx_strand_id
1 'polypeptide(L)'
;MILVIDALNRHRFGSIIDDMYQLRARVFRDRLGWDVTVQNGRESDLFDDLDPAYLIALDDDYNVIGCNRMLQTTGPHMLADVFQDILCGEPPLRSATVWENTRFCVDTERLKRPEVSQTVSTATCELMVGILEYGRDSGISDVISVIDPLMNRVLKRSNNAPYDYIGKTVQMGKTRAMAALNDCTD
;
A
#
# COMPACT_ATOMS: atom_id res chain seq x y z
N MET A 1 16.22 3.39 -0.28
CA MET A 1 15.79 4.66 0.38
C MET A 1 14.28 4.81 0.24
N ILE A 2 13.55 5.30 1.25
CA ILE A 2 12.12 5.62 1.15
C ILE A 2 11.93 7.14 1.10
N LEU A 3 11.20 7.64 0.11
CA LEU A 3 10.74 9.02 0.03
C LEU A 3 9.26 9.11 0.37
N VAL A 4 8.91 10.01 1.29
CA VAL A 4 7.51 10.36 1.58
C VAL A 4 7.13 11.59 0.76
N ILE A 5 6.12 11.43 -0.09
CA ILE A 5 5.64 12.47 -0.99
C ILE A 5 4.15 12.72 -0.76
N ASP A 6 3.78 13.93 -0.37
CA ASP A 6 2.41 14.33 -0.04
C ASP A 6 2.02 15.63 -0.77
N ALA A 7 0.83 16.16 -0.49
CA ALA A 7 0.36 17.41 -1.08
C ALA A 7 1.28 18.62 -0.81
N LEU A 8 2.02 18.62 0.30
CA LEU A 8 2.87 19.73 0.69
C LEU A 8 4.16 19.77 -0.14
N ASN A 9 4.68 18.60 -0.55
CA ASN A 9 5.98 18.50 -1.21
C ASN A 9 5.95 17.97 -2.65
N ARG A 10 4.81 17.44 -3.16
CA ARG A 10 4.71 16.77 -4.47
C ARG A 10 5.21 17.59 -5.66
N HIS A 11 5.11 18.92 -5.58
CA HIS A 11 5.59 19.84 -6.59
C HIS A 11 7.11 19.71 -6.87
N ARG A 12 7.87 19.11 -5.95
CA ARG A 12 9.33 18.92 -6.05
C ARG A 12 9.72 17.60 -6.72
N PHE A 13 8.77 16.68 -6.90
CA PHE A 13 9.05 15.27 -7.23
C PHE A 13 8.22 14.74 -8.41
N GLY A 14 7.86 15.61 -9.36
CA GLY A 14 6.96 15.26 -10.47
C GLY A 14 7.39 14.02 -11.26
N SER A 15 8.70 13.87 -11.56
CA SER A 15 9.22 12.69 -12.27
C SER A 15 9.09 11.40 -11.46
N ILE A 16 9.39 11.44 -10.16
CA ILE A 16 9.28 10.26 -9.28
C ILE A 16 7.83 9.80 -9.12
N ILE A 17 6.90 10.75 -8.99
CA ILE A 17 5.46 10.46 -8.95
C ILE A 17 5.02 9.81 -10.28
N ASP A 18 5.52 10.31 -11.41
CA ASP A 18 5.23 9.73 -12.71
C ASP A 18 5.70 8.28 -12.83
N ASP A 19 6.96 8.04 -12.46
CA ASP A 19 7.57 6.71 -12.48
C ASP A 19 6.85 5.74 -11.54
N MET A 20 6.34 6.24 -10.41
CA MET A 20 5.51 5.49 -9.48
C MET A 20 4.18 5.05 -10.11
N TYR A 21 3.45 5.94 -10.78
CA TYR A 21 2.22 5.55 -11.49
C TYR A 21 2.47 4.55 -12.62
N GLN A 22 3.62 4.68 -13.31
CA GLN A 22 4.04 3.70 -14.31
C GLN A 22 4.40 2.35 -13.67
N LEU A 23 5.08 2.33 -12.53
CA LEU A 23 5.35 1.11 -11.76
C LEU A 23 4.04 0.42 -11.36
N ARG A 24 3.08 1.19 -10.85
CA ARG A 24 1.75 0.68 -10.48
C ARG A 24 1.06 0.01 -11.67
N ALA A 25 1.10 0.62 -12.86
CA ALA A 25 0.55 0.02 -14.07
C ALA A 25 1.21 -1.33 -14.41
N ARG A 26 2.55 -1.38 -14.40
CA ARG A 26 3.30 -2.63 -14.66
C ARG A 26 2.95 -3.72 -13.63
N VAL A 27 2.82 -3.36 -12.36
CA VAL A 27 2.54 -4.35 -11.31
C VAL A 27 1.08 -4.78 -11.32
N PHE A 28 0.13 -3.85 -11.19
CA PHE A 28 -1.27 -4.20 -10.96
C PHE A 28 -1.95 -4.71 -12.23
N ARG A 29 -1.75 -4.04 -13.37
CA ARG A 29 -2.32 -4.50 -14.65
C ARG A 29 -1.52 -5.66 -15.23
N ASP A 30 -0.23 -5.46 -15.49
CA ASP A 30 0.53 -6.42 -16.33
C ASP A 30 0.92 -7.70 -15.57
N ARG A 31 1.43 -7.56 -14.32
CA ARG A 31 1.89 -8.72 -13.53
C ARG A 31 0.76 -9.41 -12.77
N LEU A 32 -0.11 -8.65 -12.09
CA LEU A 32 -1.16 -9.22 -11.24
C LEU A 32 -2.51 -9.42 -11.97
N GLY A 33 -2.69 -8.81 -13.14
CA GLY A 33 -3.91 -8.95 -13.94
C GLY A 33 -5.15 -8.37 -13.25
N TRP A 34 -4.98 -7.34 -12.42
CA TRP A 34 -6.09 -6.65 -11.77
C TRP A 34 -6.82 -5.77 -12.78
N ASP A 35 -8.14 -5.64 -12.57
CA ASP A 35 -8.97 -4.72 -13.34
C ASP A 35 -8.79 -3.30 -12.80
N VAL A 36 -7.80 -2.59 -13.34
CA VAL A 36 -7.41 -1.24 -12.94
C VAL A 36 -7.41 -0.30 -14.13
N THR A 37 -7.69 0.98 -13.90
CA THR A 37 -7.67 1.99 -14.95
C THR A 37 -6.23 2.41 -15.23
N VAL A 38 -5.80 2.26 -16.48
CA VAL A 38 -4.49 2.74 -16.92
C VAL A 38 -4.64 3.68 -18.11
N GLN A 39 -4.16 4.91 -17.97
CA GLN A 39 -4.16 5.92 -19.02
C GLN A 39 -2.73 6.39 -19.29
N ASN A 40 -2.31 6.41 -20.56
CA ASN A 40 -0.95 6.83 -20.96
C ASN A 40 0.16 6.10 -20.18
N GLY A 41 -0.04 4.83 -19.86
CA GLY A 41 0.93 4.02 -19.11
C GLY A 41 0.93 4.23 -17.59
N ARG A 42 0.01 5.04 -17.05
CA ARG A 42 -0.10 5.36 -15.61
C ARG A 42 -1.35 4.73 -15.02
N GLU A 43 -1.20 4.00 -13.91
CA GLU A 43 -2.35 3.52 -13.12
C GLU A 43 -2.67 4.53 -12.03
N SER A 44 -3.91 4.99 -12.01
CA SER A 44 -4.44 5.88 -10.98
C SER A 44 -5.93 5.62 -10.76
N ASP A 45 -6.42 5.94 -9.58
CA ASP A 45 -7.84 5.92 -9.24
C ASP A 45 -8.26 7.21 -8.52
N LEU A 46 -9.54 7.31 -8.16
CA LEU A 46 -10.10 8.50 -7.52
C LEU A 46 -9.44 8.85 -6.18
N PHE A 47 -8.85 7.88 -5.49
CA PHE A 47 -8.24 8.10 -4.18
C PHE A 47 -6.86 8.77 -4.31
N ASP A 48 -6.24 8.72 -5.50
CA ASP A 48 -5.01 9.46 -5.80
C ASP A 48 -5.24 10.98 -5.87
N ASP A 49 -6.49 11.40 -6.09
CA ASP A 49 -6.91 12.82 -6.13
C ASP A 49 -7.25 13.37 -4.73
N LEU A 50 -7.27 12.52 -3.69
CA LEU A 50 -7.64 12.89 -2.32
C LEU A 50 -6.43 13.31 -1.47
N ASP A 51 -5.41 13.87 -2.12
CA ASP A 51 -4.15 14.31 -1.49
C ASP A 51 -3.52 13.25 -0.55
N PRO A 52 -3.33 11.99 -1.00
CA PRO A 52 -2.66 10.98 -0.19
C PRO A 52 -1.17 11.29 0.00
N ALA A 53 -0.55 10.59 0.95
CA ALA A 53 0.89 10.49 1.04
C ALA A 53 1.37 9.19 0.36
N TYR A 54 2.37 9.29 -0.49
CA TYR A 54 3.05 8.15 -1.12
C TYR A 54 4.37 7.87 -0.43
N LEU A 55 4.61 6.61 -0.07
CA LEU A 55 5.92 6.11 0.31
C LEU A 55 6.52 5.41 -0.89
N ILE A 56 7.60 5.97 -1.43
CA ILE A 56 8.22 5.51 -2.68
C ILE A 56 9.62 4.99 -2.38
N ALA A 57 9.85 3.72 -2.68
CA ALA A 57 11.17 3.10 -2.54
C ALA A 57 12.01 3.37 -3.78
N LEU A 58 13.23 3.86 -3.57
CA LEU A 58 14.24 4.06 -4.59
C LEU A 58 15.45 3.14 -4.40
N ASP A 59 16.02 2.66 -5.51
CA ASP A 59 17.34 2.03 -5.54
C ASP A 59 18.49 3.07 -5.52
N ASP A 60 19.73 2.57 -5.55
CA ASP A 60 20.94 3.40 -5.47
C ASP A 60 21.11 4.35 -6.68
N ASP A 61 20.46 4.03 -7.79
CA ASP A 61 20.44 4.82 -9.03
C ASP A 61 19.20 5.75 -9.08
N TYR A 62 18.47 5.89 -7.96
CA TYR A 62 17.25 6.69 -7.82
C TYR A 62 16.07 6.24 -8.67
N ASN A 63 16.04 4.99 -9.12
CA ASN A 63 14.86 4.45 -9.80
C ASN A 63 13.78 4.05 -8.81
N VAL A 64 12.52 4.27 -9.19
CA VAL A 64 11.37 3.78 -8.41
C VAL A 64 11.26 2.26 -8.48
N ILE A 65 11.43 1.61 -7.33
CA ILE A 65 11.39 0.14 -7.16
C ILE A 65 10.26 -0.33 -6.25
N GLY A 66 9.50 0.58 -5.66
CA GLY A 66 8.33 0.24 -4.86
C GLY A 66 7.50 1.44 -4.46
N CYS A 67 6.26 1.17 -4.05
CA CYS A 67 5.28 2.18 -3.69
C CYS A 67 4.33 1.65 -2.62
N ASN A 68 3.85 2.56 -1.78
CA ASN A 68 2.65 2.43 -0.97
C ASN A 68 1.93 3.79 -0.91
N ARG A 69 0.60 3.78 -0.87
CA ARG A 69 -0.23 4.98 -0.68
C ARG A 69 -0.87 4.95 0.70
N MET A 70 -0.76 6.03 1.45
CA MET A 70 -1.41 6.28 2.74
C MET A 70 -2.49 7.33 2.57
N LEU A 71 -3.70 7.05 3.06
CA LEU A 71 -4.85 7.95 2.94
C LEU A 71 -5.67 7.97 4.23
N GLN A 72 -6.23 9.12 4.57
CA GLN A 72 -7.01 9.29 5.79
C GLN A 72 -8.35 8.55 5.72
N THR A 73 -8.76 7.88 6.80
CA THR A 73 -10.07 7.21 6.85
C THR A 73 -11.23 8.17 7.14
N THR A 74 -10.96 9.44 7.46
CA THR A 74 -11.97 10.49 7.67
C THR A 74 -12.76 10.80 6.39
N GLY A 75 -12.15 10.61 5.22
CA GLY A 75 -12.75 10.75 3.90
C GLY A 75 -12.82 9.43 3.11
N PRO A 76 -13.31 9.44 1.86
CA PRO A 76 -13.43 8.23 1.04
C PRO A 76 -12.13 7.41 1.03
N HIS A 77 -12.24 6.10 1.18
CA HIS A 77 -11.11 5.17 1.21
C HIS A 77 -11.56 3.77 0.75
N MET A 78 -10.62 2.93 0.32
CA MET A 78 -10.96 1.71 -0.42
C MET A 78 -11.77 0.70 0.40
N LEU A 79 -11.51 0.53 1.70
CA LEU A 79 -12.28 -0.37 2.55
C LEU A 79 -13.75 0.04 2.59
N ALA A 80 -14.04 1.34 2.69
CA ALA A 80 -15.40 1.86 2.74
C ALA A 80 -16.10 1.84 1.36
N ASP A 81 -15.37 2.15 0.29
CA ASP A 81 -15.97 2.47 -1.02
C ASP A 81 -15.83 1.33 -2.05
N VAL A 82 -14.86 0.43 -1.87
CA VAL A 82 -14.56 -0.66 -2.81
C VAL A 82 -14.70 -2.04 -2.16
N PHE A 83 -14.21 -2.20 -0.91
CA PHE A 83 -14.19 -3.47 -0.21
C PHE A 83 -15.22 -3.56 0.94
N GLN A 84 -16.31 -2.80 0.83
CA GLN A 84 -17.35 -2.67 1.86
C GLN A 84 -17.97 -4.00 2.31
N ASP A 85 -17.98 -5.03 1.45
CA ASP A 85 -18.48 -6.36 1.81
C ASP A 85 -17.71 -6.98 2.99
N ILE A 86 -16.44 -6.61 3.21
CA ILE A 86 -15.66 -7.00 4.39
C ILE A 86 -16.37 -6.54 5.67
N LEU A 87 -16.96 -5.34 5.66
CA LEU A 87 -17.62 -4.72 6.81
C LEU A 87 -18.94 -5.40 7.19
N CYS A 88 -19.50 -6.26 6.34
CA CYS A 88 -20.73 -7.00 6.62
C CYS A 88 -21.93 -6.13 7.02
N GLY A 89 -22.03 -4.91 6.46
CA GLY A 89 -23.09 -3.95 6.77
C GLY A 89 -22.80 -3.03 7.96
N GLU A 90 -21.69 -3.22 8.68
CA GLU A 90 -21.22 -2.29 9.69
C GLU A 90 -20.67 -1.01 9.04
N PRO A 91 -20.74 0.14 9.73
CA PRO A 91 -20.17 1.38 9.23
C PRO A 91 -18.64 1.28 9.10
N PRO A 92 -18.02 1.94 8.10
CA PRO A 92 -16.57 1.95 7.96
C PRO A 92 -15.91 2.68 9.13
N LEU A 93 -14.70 2.24 9.49
CA LEU A 93 -13.87 2.94 10.47
C LEU A 93 -13.49 4.31 9.91
N ARG A 94 -13.82 5.37 10.65
CA ARG A 94 -13.42 6.74 10.31
C ARG A 94 -12.83 7.41 11.54
N SER A 95 -11.54 7.73 11.48
CA SER A 95 -10.81 8.36 12.57
C SER A 95 -9.70 9.28 12.04
N ALA A 96 -9.45 10.36 12.76
CA ALA A 96 -8.32 11.27 12.47
C ALA A 96 -6.96 10.61 12.76
N THR A 97 -6.93 9.55 13.56
CA THR A 97 -5.70 8.81 13.94
C THR A 97 -5.58 7.46 13.24
N VAL A 98 -6.43 7.17 12.25
CA VAL A 98 -6.38 5.90 11.51
C VAL A 98 -6.30 6.19 10.01
N TRP A 99 -5.28 5.65 9.37
CA TRP A 99 -5.10 5.74 7.92
C TRP A 99 -5.28 4.38 7.26
N GLU A 100 -5.65 4.39 5.99
CA GLU A 100 -5.64 3.20 5.14
C GLU A 100 -4.37 3.23 4.28
N ASN A 101 -3.68 2.10 4.20
CA ASN A 101 -2.67 1.87 3.19
C ASN A 101 -3.23 1.08 2.01
N THR A 102 -2.79 1.43 0.81
CA THR A 102 -3.20 0.79 -0.45
C THR A 102 -2.05 0.84 -1.45
N ARG A 103 -2.19 0.13 -2.58
CA ARG A 103 -1.22 0.16 -3.68
C ARG A 103 0.21 -0.22 -3.25
N PHE A 104 0.34 -1.11 -2.26
CA PHE A 104 1.61 -1.71 -1.88
C PHE A 104 2.16 -2.56 -3.05
N CYS A 105 3.28 -2.16 -3.63
CA CYS A 105 3.96 -2.94 -4.65
C CYS A 105 5.48 -2.75 -4.64
N VAL A 106 6.18 -3.77 -5.11
CA VAL A 106 7.62 -3.74 -5.40
C VAL A 106 7.88 -4.29 -6.80
N ASP A 107 8.87 -3.70 -7.48
CA ASP A 107 9.36 -4.13 -8.78
C ASP A 107 10.22 -5.39 -8.60
N THR A 108 9.56 -6.54 -8.51
CA THR A 108 10.25 -7.83 -8.32
C THR A 108 11.15 -8.19 -9.48
N GLU A 109 10.95 -7.61 -10.69
CA GLU A 109 11.79 -7.90 -11.84
C GLU A 109 13.13 -7.20 -11.76
N ARG A 110 13.12 -5.91 -11.39
CA ARG A 110 14.35 -5.15 -11.09
C ARG A 110 15.08 -5.69 -9.87
N LEU A 111 14.34 -6.25 -8.90
CA LEU A 111 14.88 -6.83 -7.68
C LEU A 111 15.37 -8.28 -7.83
N LYS A 112 15.29 -8.92 -9.01
CA LYS A 112 15.81 -10.27 -9.22
C LYS A 112 17.33 -10.30 -9.03
N ARG A 113 17.79 -10.73 -7.85
CA ARG A 113 19.16 -11.20 -7.66
C ARG A 113 19.24 -12.68 -8.04
N PRO A 114 20.28 -13.14 -8.79
CA PRO A 114 20.36 -14.51 -9.28
C PRO A 114 20.39 -15.62 -8.22
N GLU A 115 20.61 -15.33 -6.92
CA GLU A 115 21.02 -16.34 -5.94
C GLU A 115 20.19 -16.43 -4.64
N VAL A 116 19.14 -15.62 -4.42
CA VAL A 116 18.41 -15.61 -3.13
C VAL A 116 16.91 -15.81 -3.35
N SER A 117 16.46 -17.07 -3.40
CA SER A 117 15.08 -17.40 -3.81
C SER A 117 14.08 -17.76 -2.70
N GLN A 118 14.32 -17.44 -1.41
CA GLN A 118 13.38 -17.83 -0.34
C GLN A 118 13.07 -16.79 0.76
N THR A 119 13.60 -15.57 0.66
CA THR A 119 13.36 -14.51 1.67
C THR A 119 12.54 -13.35 1.10
N VAL A 120 11.81 -12.63 1.96
CA VAL A 120 11.14 -11.36 1.60
C VAL A 120 12.22 -10.36 1.13
N SER A 121 11.98 -9.64 0.03
CA SER A 121 12.97 -8.67 -0.48
C SER A 121 13.19 -7.53 0.51
N THR A 122 14.43 -7.04 0.61
CA THR A 122 14.77 -5.91 1.47
C THR A 122 13.86 -4.71 1.24
N ALA A 123 13.57 -4.38 -0.04
CA ALA A 123 12.65 -3.29 -0.39
C ALA A 123 11.23 -3.49 0.16
N THR A 124 10.74 -4.73 0.24
CA THR A 124 9.43 -5.03 0.84
C THR A 124 9.47 -4.74 2.34
N CYS A 125 10.52 -5.19 3.04
CA CYS A 125 10.68 -4.95 4.47
C CYS A 125 10.87 -3.45 4.77
N GLU A 126 11.68 -2.75 3.99
CA GLU A 126 11.91 -1.30 4.14
C GLU A 126 10.61 -0.51 3.92
N LEU A 127 9.78 -0.87 2.94
CA LEU A 127 8.48 -0.24 2.75
C LEU A 127 7.53 -0.52 3.91
N MET A 128 7.48 -1.76 4.43
CA MET A 128 6.66 -2.11 5.60
C MET A 128 7.05 -1.28 6.82
N VAL A 129 8.35 -1.20 7.12
CA VAL A 129 8.88 -0.38 8.21
C VAL A 129 8.56 1.10 7.96
N GLY A 130 8.79 1.60 6.75
CA GLY A 130 8.51 2.99 6.40
C GLY A 130 7.04 3.38 6.59
N ILE A 131 6.10 2.47 6.32
CA ILE A 131 4.66 2.70 6.57
C ILE A 131 4.40 2.95 8.06
N LEU A 132 4.96 2.10 8.93
CA LEU A 132 4.78 2.21 10.38
C LEU A 132 5.50 3.43 10.94
N GLU A 133 6.74 3.69 10.52
CA GLU A 133 7.51 4.87 10.92
C GLU A 133 6.79 6.16 10.52
N TYR A 134 6.31 6.24 9.28
CA TYR A 134 5.57 7.42 8.82
C TYR A 134 4.23 7.60 9.55
N GLY A 135 3.51 6.51 9.81
CA GLY A 135 2.30 6.54 10.63
C GLY A 135 2.58 7.09 12.03
N ARG A 136 3.59 6.54 12.71
CA ARG A 136 4.00 6.96 14.05
C ARG A 136 4.38 8.44 14.09
N ASP A 137 5.26 8.87 13.18
CA ASP A 137 5.77 10.24 13.13
C ASP A 137 4.67 11.25 12.78
N SER A 138 3.58 10.78 12.13
CA SER A 138 2.38 11.57 11.82
C SER A 138 1.33 11.54 12.94
N GLY A 139 1.57 10.83 14.05
CA GLY A 139 0.63 10.71 15.17
C GLY A 139 -0.56 9.78 14.90
N ILE A 140 -0.40 8.83 13.97
CA ILE A 140 -1.41 7.83 13.61
C ILE A 140 -1.26 6.63 14.54
N SER A 141 -2.38 6.16 15.08
CA SER A 141 -2.42 4.97 15.94
C SER A 141 -2.41 3.69 15.11
N ASP A 142 -3.19 3.66 14.03
CA ASP A 142 -3.44 2.44 13.27
C ASP A 142 -3.41 2.65 11.77
N VAL A 143 -2.93 1.61 11.08
CA VAL A 143 -3.02 1.49 9.63
C VAL A 143 -3.88 0.30 9.26
N ILE A 144 -4.90 0.57 8.45
CA ILE A 144 -5.76 -0.45 7.86
C ILE A 144 -5.17 -0.88 6.53
N SER A 145 -5.08 -2.18 6.29
CA SER A 145 -4.63 -2.75 5.01
C SER A 145 -5.63 -3.78 4.50
N VAL A 146 -6.20 -3.61 3.30
CA VAL A 146 -6.96 -4.68 2.65
C VAL A 146 -5.98 -5.62 1.95
N ILE A 147 -5.86 -6.84 2.47
CA ILE A 147 -4.84 -7.80 2.05
C ILE A 147 -5.44 -9.16 1.70
N ASP A 148 -4.71 -9.91 0.89
CA ASP A 148 -5.03 -11.31 0.59
C ASP A 148 -4.34 -12.28 1.60
N PRO A 149 -4.67 -13.58 1.57
CA PRO A 149 -4.02 -14.58 2.42
C PRO A 149 -2.51 -14.75 2.19
N LEU A 150 -1.97 -14.33 1.04
CA LEU A 150 -0.53 -14.39 0.78
C LEU A 150 0.18 -13.26 1.52
N MET A 151 -0.29 -12.03 1.37
CA MET A 151 0.26 -10.87 2.07
C MET A 151 0.12 -11.01 3.58
N ASN A 152 -1.00 -11.55 4.09
CA ASN A 152 -1.14 -11.85 5.52
C ASN A 152 -0.04 -12.81 6.03
N ARG A 153 0.31 -13.82 5.23
CA ARG A 153 1.43 -14.73 5.57
C ARG A 153 2.78 -14.02 5.51
N VAL A 154 2.98 -13.09 4.58
CA VAL A 154 4.22 -12.29 4.50
C VAL A 154 4.37 -11.43 5.76
N LEU A 155 3.34 -10.65 6.12
CA LEU A 155 3.32 -9.81 7.32
C LEU A 155 3.63 -10.60 8.60
N LYS A 156 3.00 -11.77 8.76
CA LYS A 156 3.26 -12.65 9.92
C LYS A 156 4.69 -13.20 9.95
N ARG A 157 5.32 -13.41 8.79
CA ARG A 157 6.70 -13.92 8.71
C ARG A 157 7.75 -12.82 8.84
N SER A 158 7.40 -11.57 8.54
CA SER A 158 8.30 -10.42 8.62
C SER A 158 8.24 -9.71 9.97
N ASN A 159 7.63 -10.31 11.01
CA ASN A 159 7.40 -9.68 12.32
C ASN A 159 6.58 -8.37 12.22
N ASN A 160 5.69 -8.28 11.24
CA ASN A 160 4.75 -7.19 11.01
C ASN A 160 3.30 -7.70 11.08
N ALA A 161 3.04 -8.69 11.93
CA ALA A 161 1.74 -9.34 12.01
C ALA A 161 0.66 -8.29 12.41
N PRO A 162 -0.48 -8.26 11.71
CA PRO A 162 -1.62 -7.46 12.16
C PRO A 162 -2.04 -7.90 13.56
N TYR A 163 -2.32 -6.95 14.45
CA TYR A 163 -2.78 -7.24 15.81
C TYR A 163 -4.27 -7.59 15.83
N ASP A 164 -5.04 -7.11 14.86
CA ASP A 164 -6.47 -7.40 14.71
C ASP A 164 -6.91 -7.35 13.23
N TYR A 165 -8.19 -7.68 12.97
CA TYR A 165 -8.81 -7.64 11.65
C TYR A 165 -10.22 -7.05 11.74
N ILE A 166 -10.59 -6.20 10.78
CA ILE A 166 -11.93 -5.63 10.68
C ILE A 166 -12.83 -6.54 9.86
N GLY A 167 -14.05 -6.78 10.36
CA GLY A 167 -15.11 -7.45 9.62
C GLY A 167 -14.81 -8.92 9.34
N LYS A 168 -15.12 -9.39 8.12
CA LYS A 168 -14.94 -10.79 7.72
C LYS A 168 -14.10 -10.93 6.46
N THR A 169 -13.43 -12.07 6.35
CA THR A 169 -12.75 -12.44 5.11
C THR A 169 -13.77 -12.81 4.02
N VAL A 170 -13.85 -12.03 2.95
CA VAL A 170 -14.78 -12.22 1.83
C VAL A 170 -14.06 -12.64 0.55
N GLN A 171 -14.81 -13.21 -0.40
CA GLN A 171 -14.29 -13.56 -1.73
C GLN A 171 -14.30 -12.30 -2.62
N MET A 172 -13.15 -11.98 -3.23
CA MET A 172 -12.97 -10.83 -4.13
C MET A 172 -12.29 -11.32 -5.41
N GLY A 173 -13.08 -11.44 -6.49
CA GLY A 173 -12.62 -12.05 -7.74
C GLY A 173 -12.06 -13.46 -7.50
N LYS A 174 -10.77 -13.67 -7.81
CA LYS A 174 -10.11 -14.98 -7.70
C LYS A 174 -9.47 -15.24 -6.33
N THR A 175 -9.46 -14.28 -5.41
CA THR A 175 -8.82 -14.41 -4.09
C THR A 175 -9.79 -14.07 -2.96
N ARG A 176 -9.35 -14.29 -1.71
CA ARG A 176 -10.03 -13.79 -0.52
C ARG A 176 -9.37 -12.49 -0.08
N ALA A 177 -10.15 -11.58 0.50
CA ALA A 177 -9.66 -10.33 1.05
C ALA A 177 -10.06 -10.21 2.53
N MET A 178 -9.19 -9.59 3.32
CA MET A 178 -9.42 -9.26 4.74
C MET A 178 -8.84 -7.89 5.04
N ALA A 179 -9.46 -7.13 5.95
CA ALA A 179 -8.94 -5.86 6.42
C ALA A 179 -8.10 -6.11 7.69
N ALA A 180 -6.80 -5.90 7.59
CA ALA A 180 -5.84 -6.05 8.68
C ALA A 180 -5.61 -4.72 9.40
N LEU A 181 -5.42 -4.76 10.71
CA LEU A 181 -5.04 -3.63 11.54
C LEU A 181 -3.61 -3.79 12.06
N ASN A 182 -2.80 -2.76 11.83
CA ASN A 182 -1.43 -2.67 12.29
C ASN A 182 -1.26 -1.45 13.19
N ASP A 183 -0.73 -1.68 14.39
CA ASP A 183 -0.38 -0.65 15.37
C ASP A 183 0.86 0.09 14.89
N CYS A 184 0.82 1.42 14.91
CA CYS A 184 1.92 2.30 14.53
C CYS A 184 2.58 2.97 15.75
N THR A 185 2.16 2.66 16.98
CA THR A 185 2.63 3.36 18.18
C THR A 185 3.94 2.81 18.76
N ASP A 186 4.26 1.53 18.49
CA ASP A 186 5.43 0.80 19.01
C ASP A 186 6.44 0.37 17.94
#